data_AF-A0A7S3F6U3-F1
#
_entry.id   AF-A0A7S3F6U3-F1
#
_cell.length_a   1.000
_cell.length_b   1.000
_cell.length_c   1.000
_cell.angle_alpha   90.00
_cell.angle_beta   90.00
_cell.angle_gamma   90.00
#
_symmetry.space_group_name_H-M   'P 1'
#
loop_
_entity.id
_entity.type
_entity.pdbx_description
1 polymer ?
#
loop_
_entity_poly.entity_id
_entity_poly.type
_entity_poly.pdbx_seq_one_letter_code
_entity_poly.pdbx_strand_id
1 'polypeptide(L)'
;MLPACLTWEEAAWARLKCWVDLGIDDALEEMYGGEEDVDMDGEVAGANASWPVAEVRVQLPGGDDPAPEIFRALADEQASGRSVAAESSGLQRVVQRAIIIEDWAGLVEALSSWLAQDDGSEHQPGAAERARFAAHLVFALRALARRLEVDEDADEEDASILHFARGGMFATAVDDIATRYVVHLIEDERCLLMVPAYLAWMSPELRDLQFALFLGHMHNAPLDAKRAVYDEARPLFEASAGAIGSAASGTIRAVNEARYRAPPGAAGVALKAAAGEWLVCAPELHAHAMCYAVAVLRELALGGESSAAAMRLLDSLVEPAMASVPQTDASAAGSDDLMEADEGTDANTARLTAPEDMDVFEAEAWRQYFECQAALEELAEVMAKRGDPTEPPSPMWAE
;
A
#
# COMPACT_ATOMS: atom_id res chain seq x y z
N MET A 1 -9.05 47.31 -24.70
CA MET A 1 -9.76 46.04 -24.51
C MET A 1 -8.70 44.97 -24.50
N LEU A 2 -8.53 44.22 -23.40
CA LEU A 2 -7.77 42.97 -23.47
C LEU A 2 -8.39 42.10 -24.58
N PRO A 3 -7.59 41.38 -25.40
CA PRO A 3 -8.16 40.45 -26.35
C PRO A 3 -9.12 39.51 -25.62
N ALA A 4 -10.29 39.24 -26.21
CA ALA A 4 -11.24 38.29 -25.64
C ALA A 4 -10.57 36.92 -25.61
N CYS A 5 -9.90 36.61 -24.50
CA CYS A 5 -9.28 35.31 -24.29
C CYS A 5 -10.42 34.30 -24.17
N LEU A 6 -10.45 33.34 -25.09
CA LEU A 6 -11.58 32.43 -25.21
C LEU A 6 -11.39 31.17 -24.36
N THR A 7 -10.13 30.86 -24.03
CA THR A 7 -9.75 29.70 -23.22
C THR A 7 -9.06 30.11 -21.93
N TRP A 8 -9.03 29.19 -20.97
CA TRP A 8 -8.31 29.38 -19.73
C TRP A 8 -6.81 29.61 -19.95
N GLU A 9 -6.16 28.86 -20.84
CA GLU A 9 -4.73 29.01 -21.12
C GLU A 9 -4.38 30.37 -21.71
N GLU A 10 -5.19 30.88 -22.65
CA GLU A 10 -4.97 32.19 -23.25
C GLU A 10 -5.08 33.29 -22.19
N ALA A 11 -6.10 33.20 -21.32
CA ALA A 11 -6.32 34.16 -20.26
C ALA A 11 -5.20 34.12 -19.20
N ALA A 12 -4.76 32.91 -18.81
CA ALA A 12 -3.65 32.72 -17.88
C ALA A 12 -2.34 33.23 -18.46
N TRP A 13 -2.02 32.86 -19.70
CA TRP A 13 -0.82 33.32 -20.40
C TRP A 13 -0.78 34.84 -20.53
N ALA A 14 -1.89 35.46 -20.95
CA ALA A 14 -1.94 36.91 -21.12
C ALA A 14 -1.69 37.65 -19.80
N ARG A 15 -2.30 37.18 -18.70
CA ARG A 15 -2.13 37.80 -17.37
C ARG A 15 -0.74 37.59 -16.80
N LEU A 16 -0.20 36.37 -16.89
CA LEU A 16 1.16 36.06 -16.45
C LEU A 16 2.20 36.83 -17.28
N LYS A 17 1.98 36.94 -18.59
CA LYS A 17 2.85 37.74 -19.47
C LYS A 17 2.86 39.21 -19.06
N CYS A 18 1.68 39.81 -18.87
CA CYS A 18 1.61 41.20 -18.43
C CYS A 18 2.28 41.40 -17.07
N TRP A 19 2.14 40.44 -16.15
CA TRP A 19 2.81 40.48 -14.86
C TRP A 19 4.35 40.45 -15.00
N VAL A 20 4.89 39.51 -15.79
CA VAL A 20 6.34 39.41 -16.04
C VAL A 20 6.86 40.67 -16.74
N ASP A 21 6.16 41.15 -17.76
CA ASP A 21 6.56 42.35 -18.51
C ASP A 21 6.62 43.57 -17.54
N LEU A 22 5.64 43.73 -16.63
CA LEU A 22 5.67 44.79 -15.61
C LEU A 22 6.79 44.60 -14.56
N GLY A 23 7.05 43.36 -14.14
CA GLY A 23 8.13 43.08 -13.19
C GLY A 23 9.51 43.38 -13.76
N ILE A 24 9.70 43.14 -15.06
CA ILE A 24 10.92 43.53 -15.78
C ILE A 24 11.04 45.05 -15.86
N ASP A 25 9.95 45.75 -16.20
CA ASP A 25 9.94 47.21 -16.24
C ASP A 25 10.28 47.81 -14.86
N ASP A 26 9.67 47.29 -13.78
CA ASP A 26 9.97 47.71 -12.40
C ASP A 26 11.45 47.50 -12.02
N ALA A 27 12.00 46.34 -12.38
CA ALA A 27 13.42 46.03 -12.13
C ALA A 27 14.38 46.91 -12.96
N LEU A 28 14.01 47.22 -14.22
CA LEU A 28 14.78 48.12 -15.08
C LEU A 28 14.72 49.56 -14.57
N GLU A 29 13.56 50.04 -14.12
CA GLU A 29 13.41 51.34 -13.47
C GLU A 29 14.20 51.42 -12.17
N GLU A 30 14.25 50.35 -11.36
CA GLU A 30 15.08 50.32 -10.16
C GLU A 30 16.58 50.40 -10.48
N MET A 31 17.03 49.68 -11.52
CA MET A 31 18.45 49.66 -11.91
C MET A 31 18.91 50.93 -12.65
N TYR A 32 18.06 51.52 -13.48
CA TYR A 32 18.43 52.62 -14.40
C TYR A 32 17.68 53.92 -14.16
N GLY A 33 16.60 53.93 -13.37
CA GLY A 33 15.80 55.12 -13.05
C GLY A 33 16.51 56.13 -12.14
N GLY A 34 17.74 55.85 -11.73
CA GLY A 34 18.65 56.81 -11.08
C GLY A 34 19.58 57.56 -12.05
N GLU A 35 19.65 57.18 -13.33
CA GLU A 35 20.42 57.88 -14.36
C GLU A 35 19.53 58.83 -15.18
N GLU A 36 18.87 59.78 -14.50
CA GLU A 36 18.40 60.99 -15.16
C GLU A 36 19.61 61.88 -15.50
N ASP A 37 20.11 61.72 -16.72
CA ASP A 37 20.49 62.81 -17.66
C ASP A 37 21.51 62.27 -18.68
N VAL A 38 21.03 61.50 -19.65
CA VAL A 38 21.67 61.51 -20.97
C VAL A 38 20.82 62.40 -21.85
N ASP A 39 21.21 63.68 -21.93
CA ASP A 39 20.76 64.63 -22.96
C ASP A 39 21.07 64.04 -24.35
N MET A 40 20.20 63.16 -24.83
CA MET A 40 20.13 62.79 -26.24
C MET A 40 19.35 63.88 -26.96
N ASP A 41 20.04 65.01 -27.17
CA ASP A 41 19.69 66.04 -28.16
C ASP A 41 19.73 65.38 -29.56
N GLY A 42 18.65 64.69 -29.90
CA GLY A 42 18.49 64.02 -31.16
C GLY A 42 17.02 63.71 -31.39
N GLU A 43 16.37 64.57 -32.16
CA GLU A 43 15.00 64.43 -32.64
C GLU A 43 14.67 62.98 -33.07
N VAL A 44 14.03 62.23 -32.18
CA VAL A 44 13.17 61.11 -32.56
C VAL A 44 11.76 61.44 -32.09
N ALA A 45 11.18 62.44 -32.76
CA ALA A 45 9.75 62.70 -32.73
C ALA A 45 9.03 61.48 -33.33
N GLY A 46 8.67 60.52 -32.48
CA GLY A 46 7.94 59.31 -32.91
C GLY A 46 7.74 58.22 -31.87
N ALA A 47 8.35 58.28 -30.68
CA ALA A 47 8.32 57.18 -29.71
C ALA A 47 7.58 57.47 -28.39
N ASN A 48 6.83 58.57 -28.27
CA ASN A 48 6.06 58.89 -27.05
C ASN A 48 4.66 58.24 -27.03
N ALA A 49 4.49 57.08 -27.66
CA ALA A 49 3.39 56.20 -27.28
C ALA A 49 3.85 55.43 -26.05
N SER A 50 3.86 56.09 -24.89
CA SER A 50 4.08 55.42 -23.62
C SER A 50 3.11 54.25 -23.57
N TRP A 51 3.64 53.03 -23.51
CA TRP A 51 2.82 51.86 -23.23
C TRP A 51 1.96 52.18 -21.99
N PRO A 52 0.66 51.86 -21.97
CA PRO A 52 -0.25 52.24 -20.88
C PRO A 52 0.00 51.35 -19.64
N VAL A 53 1.23 51.40 -19.11
CA VAL A 53 1.73 50.65 -17.95
C VAL A 53 0.78 50.85 -16.77
N ALA A 54 0.32 52.09 -16.55
CA ALA A 54 -0.60 52.43 -15.49
C ALA A 54 -1.96 51.72 -15.63
N GLU A 55 -2.55 51.72 -16.82
CA GLU A 55 -3.83 51.05 -17.07
C GLU A 55 -3.72 49.52 -17.02
N VAL A 56 -2.57 48.94 -17.41
CA VAL A 56 -2.31 47.50 -17.28
C VAL A 56 -2.15 47.12 -15.81
N ARG A 57 -1.43 47.93 -15.02
CA ARG A 57 -1.22 47.72 -13.58
C ARG A 57 -2.53 47.77 -12.80
N VAL A 58 -3.48 48.62 -13.19
CA VAL A 58 -4.82 48.68 -12.59
C VAL A 58 -5.68 47.46 -12.96
N GLN A 59 -5.43 46.84 -14.11
CA GLN A 59 -6.19 45.69 -14.59
C GLN A 59 -5.65 44.34 -14.10
N LEU A 60 -4.39 44.28 -13.68
CA LEU A 60 -3.84 43.10 -13.05
C LEU A 60 -4.29 43.00 -11.58
N PRO A 61 -4.53 41.77 -11.07
CA PRO A 61 -4.80 41.57 -9.66
C PRO A 61 -3.60 42.05 -8.83
N GLY A 62 -3.86 42.89 -7.82
CA GLY A 62 -2.83 43.41 -6.93
C GLY A 62 -2.56 42.49 -5.74
N GLY A 63 -1.33 42.50 -5.23
CA GLY A 63 -0.91 41.75 -4.05
C GLY A 63 0.62 41.64 -3.96
N ASP A 64 1.13 41.24 -2.79
CA ASP A 64 2.56 40.98 -2.58
C ASP A 64 3.00 39.69 -3.31
N ASP A 65 2.08 38.75 -3.52
CA ASP A 65 2.23 37.58 -4.39
C ASP A 65 1.17 37.59 -5.51
N PRO A 66 1.54 37.97 -6.73
CA PRO A 66 0.60 38.18 -7.83
C PRO A 66 0.13 36.88 -8.50
N ALA A 67 0.85 35.76 -8.35
CA ALA A 67 0.48 34.52 -9.03
C ALA A 67 -0.85 33.92 -8.50
N PRO A 68 -1.07 33.75 -7.17
CA PRO A 68 -2.36 33.32 -6.62
C PRO A 68 -3.52 34.23 -7.00
N GLU A 69 -3.31 35.55 -7.02
CA GLU A 69 -4.35 36.53 -7.34
C GLU A 69 -4.73 36.49 -8.82
N ILE A 70 -3.78 36.23 -9.74
CA ILE A 70 -4.07 35.96 -11.16
C ILE A 70 -5.00 34.75 -11.30
N PHE A 71 -4.72 33.65 -10.61
CA PHE A 71 -5.58 32.47 -10.69
C PHE A 71 -6.92 32.64 -9.99
N ARG A 72 -7.00 33.42 -8.90
CA ARG A 72 -8.26 33.82 -8.28
C ARG A 72 -9.12 34.64 -9.24
N ALA A 73 -8.51 35.59 -9.96
CA ALA A 73 -9.19 36.39 -10.99
C ALA A 73 -9.58 35.58 -12.25
N LEU A 74 -8.92 34.44 -12.53
CA LEU A 74 -9.34 33.49 -13.57
C LEU A 74 -10.55 32.65 -13.13
N ALA A 75 -10.72 32.42 -11.83
CA ALA A 75 -11.89 31.71 -11.29
C ALA A 75 -13.11 32.62 -11.13
N ASP A 76 -12.93 33.95 -11.11
CA ASP A 76 -14.02 34.91 -11.04
C ASP A 76 -14.65 35.16 -12.43
N GLU A 77 -15.95 34.85 -12.54
CA GLU A 77 -16.76 35.07 -13.75
C GLU A 77 -16.81 36.56 -14.14
N GLN A 78 -16.78 37.47 -13.18
CA GLN A 78 -16.83 38.91 -13.47
C GLN A 78 -15.52 39.41 -14.07
N ALA A 79 -14.38 38.88 -13.61
CA ALA A 79 -13.06 39.31 -14.05
C ALA A 79 -12.60 38.61 -15.35
N SER A 80 -12.98 37.35 -15.59
CA SER A 80 -12.47 36.54 -16.70
C SER A 80 -13.52 36.08 -17.71
N GLY A 81 -14.81 36.27 -17.40
CA GLY A 81 -15.91 35.75 -18.20
C GLY A 81 -16.26 34.31 -17.86
N ARG A 82 -17.50 33.92 -18.17
CA ARG A 82 -18.08 32.63 -17.77
C ARG A 82 -17.32 31.40 -18.25
N SER A 83 -16.82 31.41 -19.49
CA SER A 83 -16.12 30.26 -20.07
C SER A 83 -14.84 29.95 -19.30
N VAL A 84 -14.01 30.97 -19.10
CA VAL A 84 -12.73 30.87 -18.38
C VAL A 84 -12.96 30.51 -16.92
N ALA A 85 -13.92 31.14 -16.25
CA ALA A 85 -14.26 30.84 -14.86
C ALA A 85 -14.77 29.39 -14.69
N ALA A 86 -15.56 28.88 -15.63
CA ALA A 86 -16.00 27.49 -15.59
C ALA A 86 -14.82 26.51 -15.74
N GLU A 87 -13.92 26.76 -16.69
CA GLU A 87 -12.72 25.94 -16.89
C GLU A 87 -11.79 25.94 -15.67
N SER A 88 -11.69 27.04 -14.94
CA SER A 88 -10.87 27.16 -13.71
C SER A 88 -11.21 26.13 -12.63
N SER A 89 -12.43 25.57 -12.65
CA SER A 89 -12.87 24.53 -11.71
C SER A 89 -12.57 23.09 -12.17
N GLY A 90 -12.09 22.91 -13.40
CA GLY A 90 -11.76 21.59 -13.94
C GLY A 90 -10.58 20.94 -13.21
N LEU A 91 -10.64 19.62 -13.02
CA LEU A 91 -9.65 18.83 -12.28
C LEU A 91 -8.20 19.14 -12.71
N GLN A 92 -7.98 19.20 -14.03
CA GLN A 92 -6.67 19.52 -14.61
C GLN A 92 -6.20 20.93 -14.22
N ARG A 93 -7.10 21.93 -14.20
CA ARG A 93 -6.75 23.31 -13.86
C ARG A 93 -6.47 23.48 -12.38
N VAL A 94 -7.21 22.78 -11.53
CA VAL A 94 -6.95 22.75 -10.09
C VAL A 94 -5.52 22.25 -9.82
N VAL A 95 -5.12 21.16 -10.48
CA VAL A 95 -3.76 20.61 -10.34
C VAL A 95 -2.71 21.56 -10.92
N GLN A 96 -2.90 22.05 -12.14
CA GLN A 96 -1.96 22.97 -12.79
C GLN A 96 -1.75 24.23 -11.94
N ARG A 97 -2.84 24.85 -11.46
CA ARG A 97 -2.77 26.03 -10.59
C ARG A 97 -1.97 25.72 -9.33
N ALA A 98 -2.34 24.65 -8.62
CA ALA A 98 -1.73 24.34 -7.33
C ALA A 98 -0.22 24.05 -7.47
N ILE A 99 0.21 23.43 -8.57
CA ILE A 99 1.64 23.24 -8.87
C ILE A 99 2.32 24.59 -9.18
N ILE A 100 1.71 25.45 -10.00
CA ILE A 100 2.32 26.74 -10.40
C ILE A 100 2.52 27.68 -9.20
N ILE A 101 1.57 27.71 -8.27
CA ILE A 101 1.65 28.56 -7.06
C ILE A 101 2.20 27.83 -5.84
N GLU A 102 2.68 26.59 -6.01
CA GLU A 102 3.19 25.73 -4.95
C GLU A 102 2.23 25.52 -3.76
N ASP A 103 0.92 25.55 -4.02
CA ASP A 103 -0.12 25.23 -3.04
C ASP A 103 -0.27 23.71 -2.90
N TRP A 104 0.75 23.07 -2.32
CA TRP A 104 0.80 21.63 -2.14
C TRP A 104 -0.27 21.12 -1.17
N ALA A 105 -0.61 21.92 -0.15
CA ALA A 105 -1.65 21.60 0.82
C ALA A 105 -3.03 21.58 0.14
N GLY A 106 -3.37 22.62 -0.62
CA GLY A 106 -4.60 22.69 -1.39
C GLY A 106 -4.67 21.64 -2.50
N LEU A 107 -3.54 21.30 -3.12
CA LEU A 107 -3.48 20.18 -4.08
C LEU A 107 -3.90 18.87 -3.42
N VAL A 108 -3.28 18.52 -2.30
CA VAL A 108 -3.54 17.26 -1.60
C VAL A 108 -4.97 17.21 -1.06
N GLU A 109 -5.49 18.32 -0.53
CA GLU A 109 -6.89 18.42 -0.12
C GLU A 109 -7.85 18.19 -1.31
N ALA A 110 -7.56 18.80 -2.47
CA ALA A 110 -8.33 18.60 -3.68
C ALA A 110 -8.32 17.13 -4.11
N LEU A 111 -7.15 16.48 -4.17
CA LEU A 111 -7.02 15.06 -4.52
C LEU A 111 -7.81 14.16 -3.56
N SER A 112 -7.72 14.41 -2.25
CA SER A 112 -8.49 13.68 -1.24
C SER A 112 -9.99 13.86 -1.41
N SER A 113 -10.44 15.08 -1.75
CA SER A 113 -11.86 15.38 -1.98
C SER A 113 -12.43 14.62 -3.18
N TRP A 114 -11.63 14.37 -4.22
CA TRP A 114 -12.06 13.59 -5.39
C TRP A 114 -12.34 12.14 -5.06
N LEU A 115 -11.64 11.61 -4.04
CA LEU A 115 -11.83 10.26 -3.53
C LEU A 115 -12.92 10.16 -2.47
N ALA A 116 -13.22 11.26 -1.77
CA ALA A 116 -14.27 11.30 -0.74
C ALA A 116 -15.69 11.41 -1.35
N GLN A 117 -15.82 11.73 -2.64
CA GLN A 117 -17.11 11.83 -3.32
C GLN A 117 -17.68 10.47 -3.76
N ASP A 118 -16.97 9.37 -3.50
CA ASP A 118 -17.34 8.00 -3.88
C ASP A 118 -18.17 7.27 -2.79
N ASP A 119 -19.11 7.96 -2.14
CA ASP A 119 -19.98 7.44 -1.04
C ASP A 119 -21.00 6.35 -1.46
N GLY A 120 -20.65 5.46 -2.39
CA GLY A 120 -21.43 4.26 -2.71
C GLY A 120 -22.29 4.34 -3.98
N SER A 121 -22.08 5.34 -4.85
CA SER A 121 -22.56 5.23 -6.23
C SER A 121 -21.48 4.59 -7.10
N GLU A 122 -21.52 3.27 -7.25
CA GLU A 122 -20.56 2.42 -8.01
C GLU A 122 -20.30 2.83 -9.49
N HIS A 123 -20.81 3.96 -9.98
CA HIS A 123 -20.87 4.24 -11.41
C HIS A 123 -20.64 5.70 -11.81
N GLN A 124 -19.90 6.51 -11.03
CA GLN A 124 -19.43 7.78 -11.59
C GLN A 124 -18.36 7.50 -12.66
N PRO A 125 -18.60 7.82 -13.95
CA PRO A 125 -17.59 7.65 -15.00
C PRO A 125 -16.36 8.48 -14.62
N GLY A 126 -15.18 7.86 -14.52
CA GLY A 126 -13.95 8.55 -14.17
C GLY A 126 -13.46 8.37 -12.72
N ALA A 127 -14.18 7.67 -11.84
CA ALA A 127 -13.75 7.45 -10.46
C ALA A 127 -12.40 6.72 -10.36
N ALA A 128 -12.25 5.61 -11.08
CA ALA A 128 -11.00 4.85 -11.16
C ALA A 128 -9.86 5.66 -11.78
N GLU A 129 -10.13 6.45 -12.82
CA GLU A 129 -9.17 7.38 -13.43
C GLU A 129 -8.70 8.44 -12.43
N ARG A 130 -9.62 9.04 -11.66
CA ARG A 130 -9.31 10.04 -10.63
C ARG A 130 -8.49 9.45 -9.51
N ALA A 131 -8.87 8.28 -9.00
CA ALA A 131 -8.14 7.58 -7.95
C ALA A 131 -6.73 7.22 -8.38
N ARG A 132 -6.60 6.67 -9.59
CA ARG A 132 -5.31 6.39 -10.21
C ARG A 132 -4.48 7.66 -10.36
N PHE A 133 -5.02 8.73 -10.92
CA PHE A 133 -4.29 9.98 -11.10
C PHE A 133 -3.81 10.56 -9.76
N ALA A 134 -4.71 10.62 -8.76
CA ALA A 134 -4.39 11.10 -7.42
C ALA A 134 -3.25 10.28 -6.80
N ALA A 135 -3.35 8.95 -6.82
CA ALA A 135 -2.33 8.05 -6.30
C ALA A 135 -0.96 8.25 -6.98
N HIS A 136 -0.92 8.30 -8.31
CA HIS A 136 0.33 8.49 -9.04
C HIS A 136 0.97 9.85 -8.76
N LEU A 137 0.16 10.91 -8.67
CA LEU A 137 0.66 12.24 -8.34
C LEU A 137 1.25 12.28 -6.93
N VAL A 138 0.58 11.71 -5.92
CA VAL A 138 1.13 11.69 -4.56
C VAL A 138 2.37 10.81 -4.43
N PHE A 139 2.45 9.70 -5.15
CA PHE A 139 3.67 8.89 -5.20
C PHE A 139 4.82 9.63 -5.89
N ALA A 140 4.55 10.38 -6.96
CA ALA A 140 5.54 11.22 -7.62
C ALA A 140 6.05 12.32 -6.67
N LEU A 141 5.16 13.00 -5.95
CA LEU A 141 5.54 14.01 -4.95
C LEU A 141 6.38 13.40 -3.82
N ARG A 142 6.01 12.21 -3.32
CA ARG A 142 6.79 11.48 -2.31
C ARG A 142 8.17 11.06 -2.84
N ALA A 143 8.27 10.65 -4.11
CA ALA A 143 9.54 10.30 -4.74
C ALA A 143 10.45 11.51 -4.90
N LEU A 144 9.89 12.66 -5.31
CA LEU A 144 10.60 13.94 -5.40
C LEU A 144 11.11 14.37 -4.03
N ALA A 145 10.26 14.32 -3.00
CA ALA A 145 10.65 14.64 -1.63
C ALA A 145 11.83 13.79 -1.13
N ARG A 146 11.77 12.46 -1.31
CA ARG A 146 12.87 11.55 -0.94
C ARG A 146 14.17 11.86 -1.68
N ARG A 147 14.08 12.28 -2.95
CA ARG A 147 15.25 12.64 -3.75
C ARG A 147 15.89 13.94 -3.25
N LEU A 148 15.08 14.94 -2.94
CA LEU A 148 15.53 16.23 -2.41
C LEU A 148 16.08 16.10 -0.97
N GLU A 149 15.59 15.15 -0.17
CA GLU A 149 16.17 14.87 1.16
C GLU A 149 17.61 14.35 1.13
N VAL A 150 18.00 13.68 0.04
CA VAL A 150 19.34 13.11 -0.14
C VAL A 150 20.32 14.13 -0.72
N ASP A 151 19.82 15.21 -1.31
CA ASP A 151 20.63 16.26 -1.91
C ASP A 151 20.98 17.32 -0.86
N GLU A 152 22.22 17.26 -0.33
CA GLU A 152 22.71 18.22 0.68
C GLU A 152 22.87 19.64 0.11
N ASP A 153 22.88 19.78 -1.23
CA ASP A 153 23.03 21.03 -1.96
C ASP A 153 21.68 21.62 -2.45
N ALA A 154 20.53 21.10 -1.98
CA ALA A 154 19.21 21.59 -2.39
C ALA A 154 19.03 23.09 -2.05
N ASP A 155 18.69 23.90 -3.05
CA ASP A 155 18.54 25.35 -2.96
C ASP A 155 17.35 25.77 -2.07
N GLU A 156 17.30 27.04 -1.63
CA GLU A 156 16.20 27.57 -0.80
C GLU A 156 14.81 27.46 -1.48
N GLU A 157 14.74 27.41 -2.80
CA GLU A 157 13.49 27.19 -3.56
C GLU A 157 12.99 25.72 -3.44
N ASP A 158 13.90 24.74 -3.43
CA ASP A 158 13.56 23.33 -3.19
C ASP A 158 13.08 23.08 -1.75
N ALA A 159 13.29 24.03 -0.84
CA ALA A 159 12.85 23.95 0.54
C ALA A 159 11.33 23.96 0.69
N SER A 160 10.56 24.52 -0.26
CA SER A 160 9.09 24.62 -0.18
C SER A 160 8.41 23.25 -0.23
N ILE A 161 8.68 22.47 -1.29
CA ILE A 161 8.15 21.10 -1.44
C ILE A 161 8.74 20.17 -0.37
N LEU A 162 10.01 20.37 0.01
CA LEU A 162 10.68 19.59 1.05
C LEU A 162 10.09 19.86 2.43
N HIS A 163 9.79 21.11 2.76
CA HIS A 163 9.15 21.51 4.01
C HIS A 163 7.74 20.96 4.11
N PHE A 164 6.96 21.05 3.02
CA PHE A 164 5.64 20.46 2.97
C PHE A 164 5.70 18.93 3.08
N ALA A 165 6.63 18.28 2.38
CA ALA A 165 6.78 16.83 2.39
C ALA A 165 7.27 16.27 3.74
N ARG A 166 8.08 17.05 4.47
CA ARG A 166 8.47 16.77 5.86
C ARG A 166 7.34 17.02 6.86
N GLY A 167 6.29 17.73 6.45
CA GLY A 167 5.11 17.99 7.26
C GLY A 167 4.26 16.73 7.46
N GLY A 168 3.81 16.47 8.70
CA GLY A 168 2.96 15.32 9.01
C GLY A 168 1.62 15.28 8.25
N MET A 169 1.12 16.44 7.81
CA MET A 169 -0.12 16.53 7.01
C MET A 169 0.04 15.92 5.62
N PHE A 170 1.18 16.14 4.96
CA PHE A 170 1.46 15.53 3.66
C PHE A 170 1.56 14.01 3.79
N ALA A 171 2.38 13.53 4.73
CA ALA A 171 2.56 12.10 4.94
C ALA A 171 1.22 11.38 5.16
N THR A 172 0.36 11.94 6.02
CA THR A 172 -0.96 11.36 6.34
C THR A 172 -1.90 11.33 5.13
N ALA A 173 -1.95 12.42 4.35
CA ALA A 173 -2.87 12.51 3.23
C ALA A 173 -2.41 11.67 2.02
N VAL A 174 -1.10 11.59 1.75
CA VAL A 174 -0.56 10.66 0.75
C VAL A 174 -0.92 9.23 1.12
N ASP A 175 -0.79 8.89 2.39
CA ASP A 175 -1.08 7.57 2.92
C ASP A 175 -2.57 7.19 2.84
N ASP A 176 -3.47 8.15 3.09
CA ASP A 176 -4.93 7.98 2.91
C ASP A 176 -5.30 7.79 1.42
N ILE A 177 -4.77 8.64 0.53
CA ILE A 177 -4.98 8.52 -0.93
C ILE A 177 -4.45 7.18 -1.45
N ALA A 178 -3.22 6.81 -1.07
CA ALA A 178 -2.60 5.55 -1.45
C ALA A 178 -3.41 4.34 -0.94
N THR A 179 -3.88 4.40 0.30
CA THR A 179 -4.72 3.35 0.90
C THR A 179 -5.98 3.13 0.09
N ARG A 180 -6.74 4.19 -0.23
CA ARG A 180 -7.99 4.06 -1.00
C ARG A 180 -7.73 3.46 -2.39
N TYR A 181 -6.68 3.90 -3.05
CA TYR A 181 -6.34 3.38 -4.38
C TYR A 181 -5.90 1.91 -4.33
N VAL A 182 -5.10 1.51 -3.33
CA VAL A 182 -4.72 0.10 -3.16
C VAL A 182 -5.94 -0.78 -2.89
N VAL A 183 -6.88 -0.34 -2.05
CA VAL A 183 -8.14 -1.07 -1.86
C VAL A 183 -8.90 -1.24 -3.18
N HIS A 184 -8.99 -0.19 -3.99
CA HIS A 184 -9.59 -0.28 -5.32
C HIS A 184 -8.87 -1.28 -6.24
N LEU A 185 -7.53 -1.35 -6.19
CA LEU A 185 -6.75 -2.34 -6.95
C LEU A 185 -6.94 -3.77 -6.43
N ILE A 186 -7.15 -3.94 -5.12
CA ILE A 186 -7.45 -5.24 -4.52
C ILE A 186 -8.83 -5.73 -4.97
N GLU A 187 -9.81 -4.82 -5.07
CA GLU A 187 -11.17 -5.15 -5.50
C GLU A 187 -11.27 -5.46 -7.01
N ASP A 188 -10.40 -4.89 -7.85
CA ASP A 188 -10.32 -5.24 -9.28
C ASP A 188 -9.34 -6.41 -9.52
N GLU A 189 -9.87 -7.61 -9.70
CA GLU A 189 -9.09 -8.84 -9.93
C GLU A 189 -8.04 -8.71 -11.05
N ARG A 190 -8.27 -7.84 -12.05
CA ARG A 190 -7.33 -7.61 -13.17
C ARG A 190 -6.09 -6.84 -12.76
N CYS A 191 -6.12 -6.19 -11.60
CA CYS A 191 -5.10 -5.28 -11.10
C CYS A 191 -4.31 -5.86 -9.91
N LEU A 192 -4.60 -7.08 -9.48
CA LEU A 192 -3.98 -7.71 -8.29
C LEU A 192 -2.45 -7.74 -8.34
N LEU A 193 -1.85 -7.97 -9.51
CA LEU A 193 -0.40 -7.99 -9.69
C LEU A 193 0.25 -6.60 -9.52
N MET A 194 -0.54 -5.53 -9.62
CA MET A 194 -0.04 -4.16 -9.40
C MET A 194 0.02 -3.80 -7.92
N VAL A 195 -0.76 -4.48 -7.06
CA VAL A 195 -0.86 -4.17 -5.62
C VAL A 195 0.52 -4.15 -4.94
N PRO A 196 1.39 -5.18 -5.08
CA PRO A 196 2.71 -5.17 -4.44
C PRO A 196 3.58 -3.98 -4.85
N ALA A 197 3.49 -3.56 -6.11
CA ALA A 197 4.24 -2.41 -6.61
C ALA A 197 3.81 -1.09 -5.97
N TYR A 198 2.55 -0.93 -5.56
CA TYR A 198 2.09 0.27 -4.85
C TYR A 198 2.38 0.21 -3.35
N LEU A 199 2.23 -0.97 -2.74
CA LEU A 199 2.54 -1.18 -1.32
C LEU A 199 4.00 -0.82 -0.98
N ALA A 200 4.90 -1.06 -1.93
CA ALA A 200 6.29 -0.63 -1.90
C ALA A 200 6.50 0.89 -1.61
N TRP A 201 5.59 1.73 -2.09
CA TRP A 201 5.69 3.20 -1.95
C TRP A 201 4.94 3.74 -0.72
N MET A 202 4.26 2.88 0.01
CA MET A 202 3.55 3.24 1.24
C MET A 202 4.50 3.30 2.45
N SER A 203 4.06 3.98 3.51
CA SER A 203 4.67 3.90 4.83
C SER A 203 4.66 2.45 5.34
N PRO A 204 5.65 2.04 6.15
CA PRO A 204 5.75 0.67 6.62
C PRO A 204 4.50 0.19 7.35
N GLU A 205 3.89 1.01 8.19
CA GLU A 205 2.72 0.66 8.98
C GLU A 205 1.53 0.29 8.08
N LEU A 206 1.29 1.09 7.03
CA LEU A 206 0.18 0.90 6.11
C LEU A 206 0.46 -0.17 5.07
N ARG A 207 1.69 -0.24 4.55
CA ARG A 207 2.12 -1.30 3.63
C ARG A 207 1.72 -2.67 4.16
N ASP A 208 2.02 -2.87 5.42
CA ASP A 208 1.93 -4.14 6.12
C ASP A 208 0.45 -4.45 6.44
N LEU A 209 -0.40 -3.43 6.65
CA LEU A 209 -1.85 -3.56 6.84
C LEU A 209 -2.56 -3.87 5.51
N GLN A 210 -2.21 -3.11 4.47
CA GLN A 210 -2.79 -3.28 3.14
C GLN A 210 -2.34 -4.59 2.48
N PHE A 211 -1.12 -5.05 2.77
CA PHE A 211 -0.67 -6.37 2.36
C PHE A 211 -1.52 -7.47 3.01
N ALA A 212 -1.84 -7.36 4.29
CA ALA A 212 -2.75 -8.30 4.95
C ALA A 212 -4.15 -8.33 4.31
N LEU A 213 -4.69 -7.15 3.94
CA LEU A 213 -5.95 -7.05 3.21
C LEU A 213 -5.88 -7.72 1.84
N PHE A 214 -4.80 -7.50 1.10
CA PHE A 214 -4.55 -8.13 -0.20
C PHE A 214 -4.49 -9.66 -0.10
N LEU A 215 -3.72 -10.19 0.85
CA LEU A 215 -3.65 -11.64 1.09
C LEU A 215 -5.01 -12.22 1.51
N GLY A 216 -5.77 -11.47 2.31
CA GLY A 216 -7.13 -11.83 2.71
C GLY A 216 -8.12 -11.89 1.55
N HIS A 217 -8.02 -10.95 0.59
CA HIS A 217 -8.84 -10.97 -0.62
C HIS A 217 -8.58 -12.22 -1.46
N MET A 218 -7.31 -12.63 -1.55
CA MET A 218 -6.85 -13.80 -2.29
C MET A 218 -6.93 -15.12 -1.51
N HIS A 219 -7.61 -15.14 -0.36
CA HIS A 219 -7.66 -16.30 0.53
C HIS A 219 -8.30 -17.55 -0.12
N ASN A 220 -9.28 -17.38 -1.00
CA ASN A 220 -9.93 -18.49 -1.71
C ASN A 220 -9.20 -18.90 -3.00
N ALA A 221 -8.11 -18.23 -3.37
CA ALA A 221 -7.35 -18.58 -4.58
C ALA A 221 -6.66 -19.95 -4.41
N PRO A 222 -6.48 -20.73 -5.50
CA PRO A 222 -5.68 -21.96 -5.45
C PRO A 222 -4.25 -21.69 -4.98
N LEU A 223 -3.63 -22.66 -4.31
CA LEU A 223 -2.27 -22.53 -3.76
C LEU A 223 -1.23 -22.13 -4.83
N ASP A 224 -1.34 -22.66 -6.05
CA ASP A 224 -0.44 -22.30 -7.16
C ASP A 224 -0.56 -20.82 -7.55
N ALA A 225 -1.78 -20.27 -7.50
CA ALA A 225 -2.02 -18.85 -7.76
C ALA A 225 -1.46 -17.98 -6.62
N LYS A 226 -1.65 -18.42 -5.35
CA LYS A 226 -1.04 -17.75 -4.18
C LYS A 226 0.47 -17.70 -4.29
N ARG A 227 1.11 -18.82 -4.66
CA ARG A 227 2.57 -18.89 -4.88
C ARG A 227 3.05 -17.95 -5.98
N ALA A 228 2.39 -17.97 -7.14
CA ALA A 228 2.76 -17.10 -8.25
C ALA A 228 2.69 -15.61 -7.86
N VAL A 229 1.61 -15.22 -7.18
CA VAL A 229 1.43 -13.86 -6.67
C VAL A 229 2.48 -13.51 -5.62
N TYR A 230 2.77 -14.43 -4.70
CA TYR A 230 3.79 -14.23 -3.67
C TYR A 230 5.18 -14.03 -4.26
N ASP A 231 5.57 -14.86 -5.22
CA ASP A 231 6.86 -14.81 -5.89
C ASP A 231 7.06 -13.51 -6.69
N GLU A 232 6.00 -13.01 -7.32
CA GLU A 232 6.02 -11.73 -8.02
C GLU A 232 6.04 -10.53 -7.05
N ALA A 233 5.31 -10.64 -5.94
CA ALA A 233 5.22 -9.59 -4.94
C ALA A 233 6.51 -9.43 -4.12
N ARG A 234 7.16 -10.54 -3.75
CA ARG A 234 8.33 -10.57 -2.85
C ARG A 234 9.45 -9.61 -3.27
N PRO A 235 9.98 -9.63 -4.51
CA PRO A 235 11.09 -8.75 -4.88
C PRO A 235 10.70 -7.26 -4.83
N LEU A 236 9.43 -6.92 -5.10
CA LEU A 236 8.94 -5.54 -5.03
C LEU A 236 8.90 -5.06 -3.58
N PHE A 237 8.49 -5.91 -2.65
CA PHE A 237 8.53 -5.61 -1.22
C PHE A 237 9.95 -5.45 -0.70
N GLU A 238 10.86 -6.34 -1.10
CA GLU A 238 12.26 -6.32 -0.68
C GLU A 238 13.01 -5.10 -1.22
N ALA A 239 12.78 -4.73 -2.49
CA ALA A 239 13.43 -3.58 -3.12
C ALA A 239 13.04 -2.23 -2.49
N SER A 240 11.86 -2.17 -1.89
CA SER A 240 11.28 -0.94 -1.33
C SER A 240 11.30 -0.88 0.20
N ALA A 241 11.67 -1.99 0.84
CA ALA A 241 11.98 -2.08 2.26
C ALA A 241 13.43 -1.66 2.50
N GLY A 242 13.70 -0.36 2.41
CA GLY A 242 14.85 0.20 3.11
C GLY A 242 14.65 -0.03 4.61
N ALA A 243 15.25 -1.10 5.15
CA ALA A 243 15.29 -1.49 6.57
C ALA A 243 13.97 -1.77 7.33
N ILE A 244 12.79 -1.56 6.75
CA ILE A 244 11.52 -1.65 7.50
C ILE A 244 10.56 -2.66 6.86
N GLY A 245 10.64 -3.91 7.34
CA GLY A 245 9.69 -5.01 7.08
C GLY A 245 9.99 -5.84 5.82
N SER A 246 10.05 -7.17 5.95
CA SER A 246 10.14 -8.12 4.83
C SER A 246 8.77 -8.65 4.43
N ALA A 247 8.63 -9.13 3.19
CA ALA A 247 7.43 -9.84 2.73
C ALA A 247 7.05 -10.99 3.68
N ALA A 248 8.05 -11.70 4.22
CA ALA A 248 7.87 -12.75 5.22
C ALA A 248 7.21 -12.23 6.51
N SER A 249 7.69 -11.12 7.08
CA SER A 249 7.13 -10.51 8.29
C SER A 249 5.68 -10.06 8.09
N GLY A 250 5.40 -9.40 6.96
CA GLY A 250 4.04 -8.96 6.61
C GLY A 250 3.07 -10.15 6.46
N THR A 251 3.56 -11.25 5.87
CA THR A 251 2.78 -12.49 5.71
C THR A 251 2.45 -13.12 7.05
N ILE A 252 3.44 -13.29 7.93
CA ILE A 252 3.24 -13.86 9.26
C ILE A 252 2.20 -13.05 10.05
N ARG A 253 2.30 -11.72 9.97
CA ARG A 253 1.37 -10.81 10.65
C ARG A 253 -0.05 -10.94 10.10
N ALA A 254 -0.21 -10.94 8.78
CA ALA A 254 -1.51 -11.10 8.11
C ALA A 254 -2.19 -12.42 8.48
N VAL A 255 -1.44 -13.52 8.49
CA VAL A 255 -1.95 -14.86 8.79
C VAL A 255 -2.36 -14.98 10.26
N ASN A 256 -1.58 -14.40 11.18
CA ASN A 256 -1.95 -14.33 12.60
C ASN A 256 -3.20 -13.48 12.82
N GLU A 257 -3.32 -12.32 12.16
CA GLU A 257 -4.50 -11.47 12.24
C GLU A 257 -5.76 -12.17 11.72
N ALA A 258 -5.66 -12.89 10.59
CA ALA A 258 -6.74 -13.72 10.07
C ALA A 258 -7.18 -14.79 11.08
N ARG A 259 -6.23 -15.41 11.79
CA ARG A 259 -6.53 -16.39 12.85
C ARG A 259 -7.33 -15.79 14.00
N TYR A 260 -6.97 -14.59 14.47
CA TYR A 260 -7.67 -13.93 15.57
C TYR A 260 -9.04 -13.38 15.17
N ARG A 261 -9.22 -13.00 13.91
CA ARG A 261 -10.50 -12.47 13.39
C ARG A 261 -11.48 -13.57 12.94
N ALA A 262 -11.00 -14.79 12.73
CA ALA A 262 -11.83 -15.89 12.26
C ALA A 262 -12.95 -16.23 13.26
N PRO A 263 -14.20 -16.41 12.79
CA PRO A 263 -15.32 -16.76 13.67
C PRO A 263 -15.09 -18.13 14.34
N PRO A 264 -15.71 -18.42 15.49
CA PRO A 264 -15.69 -19.79 16.02
C PRO A 264 -16.46 -20.74 15.08
N GLY A 265 -16.08 -22.03 15.07
CA GLY A 265 -16.73 -23.05 14.25
C GLY A 265 -16.00 -23.35 12.93
N ALA A 266 -16.55 -24.31 12.19
CA ALA A 266 -15.99 -24.84 10.94
C ALA A 266 -15.68 -23.78 9.87
N ALA A 267 -16.47 -22.71 9.80
CA ALA A 267 -16.23 -21.60 8.88
C ALA A 267 -14.94 -20.84 9.21
N GLY A 268 -14.63 -20.65 10.49
CA GLY A 268 -13.39 -20.01 10.91
C GLY A 268 -12.18 -20.90 10.77
N VAL A 269 -12.33 -22.21 10.91
CA VAL A 269 -11.26 -23.18 10.65
C VAL A 269 -10.84 -23.12 9.18
N ALA A 270 -11.81 -23.12 8.25
CA ALA A 270 -11.50 -22.99 6.83
C ALA A 270 -10.79 -21.66 6.51
N LEU A 271 -11.18 -20.57 7.19
CA LEU A 271 -10.51 -19.27 7.09
C LEU A 271 -9.11 -19.26 7.70
N LYS A 272 -8.86 -20.03 8.77
CA LYS A 272 -7.52 -20.19 9.34
C LYS A 272 -6.63 -21.00 8.40
N ALA A 273 -7.13 -22.14 7.92
CA ALA A 273 -6.38 -23.05 7.05
C ALA A 273 -5.89 -22.35 5.78
N ALA A 274 -6.79 -21.69 5.03
CA ALA A 274 -6.37 -21.05 3.79
C ALA A 274 -5.58 -19.74 3.99
N ALA A 275 -5.55 -19.17 5.21
CA ALA A 275 -4.66 -18.06 5.56
C ALA A 275 -3.26 -18.63 5.79
N GLY A 276 -3.18 -19.75 6.52
CA GLY A 276 -1.95 -20.53 6.70
C GLY A 276 -1.28 -20.92 5.37
N GLU A 277 -2.04 -21.11 4.29
CA GLU A 277 -1.49 -21.48 2.97
C GLU A 277 -0.49 -20.44 2.42
N TRP A 278 -0.60 -19.18 2.84
CA TRP A 278 0.40 -18.16 2.51
C TRP A 278 1.78 -18.44 3.13
N LEU A 279 1.83 -19.16 4.25
CA LEU A 279 3.08 -19.54 4.93
C LEU A 279 3.82 -20.69 4.21
N VAL A 280 3.16 -21.41 3.31
CA VAL A 280 3.81 -22.46 2.47
C VAL A 280 4.13 -21.97 1.06
N CYS A 281 4.03 -20.66 0.84
CA CYS A 281 4.42 -20.03 -0.42
C CYS A 281 5.94 -19.81 -0.53
N ALA A 282 6.65 -19.76 0.59
CA ALA A 282 8.10 -19.54 0.61
C ALA A 282 8.80 -20.43 1.66
N PRO A 283 9.97 -21.03 1.35
CA PRO A 283 10.68 -21.92 2.26
C PRO A 283 11.00 -21.30 3.64
N GLU A 284 11.36 -20.03 3.66
CA GLU A 284 11.64 -19.27 4.88
C GLU A 284 10.45 -19.14 5.84
N LEU A 285 9.23 -19.38 5.36
CA LEU A 285 7.99 -19.32 6.14
C LEU A 285 7.53 -20.69 6.66
N HIS A 286 8.14 -21.79 6.21
CA HIS A 286 7.67 -23.14 6.51
C HIS A 286 7.70 -23.50 8.00
N ALA A 287 8.70 -23.03 8.75
CA ALA A 287 8.72 -23.19 10.21
C ALA A 287 7.50 -22.51 10.86
N HIS A 288 7.15 -21.30 10.40
CA HIS A 288 5.96 -20.60 10.87
C HIS A 288 4.66 -21.30 10.44
N ALA A 289 4.64 -21.90 9.25
CA ALA A 289 3.52 -22.72 8.79
C ALA A 289 3.26 -23.89 9.75
N MET A 290 4.32 -24.55 10.23
CA MET A 290 4.21 -25.63 11.23
C MET A 290 3.64 -25.16 12.56
N CYS A 291 4.25 -24.11 13.15
CA CYS A 291 3.77 -23.59 14.42
C CYS A 291 2.30 -23.14 14.32
N TYR A 292 1.94 -22.51 13.19
CA TYR A 292 0.57 -22.11 12.91
C TYR A 292 -0.36 -23.30 12.81
N ALA A 293 0.02 -24.32 12.03
CA ALA A 293 -0.77 -25.53 11.84
C ALA A 293 -1.05 -26.25 13.16
N VAL A 294 0.00 -26.50 13.96
CA VAL A 294 -0.11 -27.11 15.29
C VAL A 294 -1.04 -26.30 16.20
N ALA A 295 -0.93 -24.97 16.18
CA ALA A 295 -1.80 -24.13 16.99
C ALA A 295 -3.28 -24.22 16.59
N VAL A 296 -3.57 -24.30 15.28
CA VAL A 296 -4.96 -24.48 14.79
C VAL A 296 -5.47 -25.90 15.05
N LEU A 297 -4.61 -26.93 14.95
CA LEU A 297 -4.96 -28.32 15.28
C LEU A 297 -5.33 -28.49 16.76
N ARG A 298 -4.60 -27.83 17.67
CA ARG A 298 -4.94 -27.75 19.09
C ARG A 298 -6.33 -27.15 19.31
N GLU A 299 -6.64 -26.05 18.63
CA GLU A 299 -7.95 -25.40 18.72
C GLU A 299 -9.08 -26.32 18.20
N LEU A 300 -8.82 -27.03 17.09
CA LEU A 300 -9.75 -28.00 16.51
C LEU A 300 -10.04 -29.17 17.45
N ALA A 301 -9.00 -29.72 18.06
CA ALA A 301 -9.12 -30.83 19.00
C ALA A 301 -9.93 -30.43 20.25
N LEU A 302 -9.69 -29.22 20.78
CA LEU A 302 -10.44 -28.67 21.92
C LEU A 302 -11.89 -28.32 21.55
N GLY A 303 -12.14 -27.91 20.30
CA GLY A 303 -13.46 -27.52 19.80
C GLY A 303 -14.37 -28.70 19.45
N GLY A 304 -13.86 -29.93 19.42
CA GLY A 304 -14.63 -31.11 18.98
C GLY A 304 -15.03 -31.04 17.50
N GLU A 305 -14.25 -30.35 16.68
CA GLU A 305 -14.54 -30.13 15.27
C GLU A 305 -14.15 -31.32 14.38
N SER A 306 -14.60 -31.28 13.11
CA SER A 306 -14.48 -32.38 12.16
C SER A 306 -13.03 -32.78 11.86
N SER A 307 -12.74 -34.08 12.02
CA SER A 307 -11.49 -34.72 11.61
C SER A 307 -11.06 -34.38 10.18
N ALA A 308 -12.01 -34.24 9.25
CA ALA A 308 -11.75 -33.88 7.86
C ALA A 308 -11.21 -32.45 7.66
N ALA A 309 -11.51 -31.51 8.57
CA ALA A 309 -10.93 -30.16 8.51
C ALA A 309 -9.47 -30.17 8.98
N ALA A 310 -9.18 -30.95 10.02
CA ALA A 310 -7.83 -31.14 10.53
C ALA A 310 -6.91 -31.84 9.50
N MET A 311 -7.41 -32.91 8.86
CA MET A 311 -6.64 -33.63 7.83
C MET A 311 -6.31 -32.74 6.63
N ARG A 312 -7.27 -31.90 6.17
CA ARG A 312 -6.99 -30.94 5.09
C ARG A 312 -5.91 -29.93 5.46
N LEU A 313 -5.88 -29.49 6.72
CA LEU A 313 -4.87 -28.55 7.20
C LEU A 313 -3.49 -29.20 7.30
N LEU A 314 -3.42 -30.46 7.75
CA LEU A 314 -2.19 -31.26 7.73
C LEU A 314 -1.67 -31.42 6.29
N ASP A 315 -2.55 -31.78 5.36
CA ASP A 315 -2.16 -31.99 3.96
C ASP A 315 -1.75 -30.67 3.26
N SER A 316 -2.39 -29.54 3.59
CA SER A 316 -2.12 -28.26 2.91
C SER A 316 -0.97 -27.47 3.52
N LEU A 317 -0.70 -27.61 4.83
CA LEU A 317 0.31 -26.81 5.54
C LEU A 317 1.51 -27.64 6.00
N VAL A 318 1.26 -28.82 6.58
CA VAL A 318 2.30 -29.63 7.21
C VAL A 318 3.07 -30.42 6.16
N GLU A 319 2.41 -31.11 5.24
CA GLU A 319 3.11 -31.87 4.18
C GLU A 319 4.10 -30.99 3.36
N PRO A 320 3.69 -29.82 2.82
CA PRO A 320 4.62 -28.99 2.05
C PRO A 320 5.77 -28.42 2.89
N ALA A 321 5.50 -28.09 4.16
CA ALA A 321 6.53 -27.58 5.05
C ALA A 321 7.52 -28.70 5.46
N MET A 322 7.05 -29.92 5.72
CA MET A 322 7.90 -31.07 6.07
C MET A 322 8.80 -31.47 4.91
N ALA A 323 8.28 -31.46 3.68
CA ALA A 323 9.03 -31.81 2.47
C ALA A 323 10.25 -30.90 2.23
N SER A 324 10.27 -29.71 2.84
CA SER A 324 11.36 -28.74 2.71
C SER A 324 12.43 -28.82 3.79
N VAL A 325 12.13 -29.50 4.91
CA VAL A 325 13.11 -29.68 6.00
C VAL A 325 14.19 -30.61 5.45
N PRO A 326 15.48 -30.20 5.44
CA PRO A 326 16.54 -31.08 5.01
C PRO A 326 16.49 -32.34 5.89
N GLN A 327 16.21 -33.49 5.29
CA GLN A 327 16.38 -34.75 5.98
C GLN A 327 17.88 -34.83 6.31
N THR A 328 18.22 -34.59 7.57
CA THR A 328 19.54 -34.90 8.08
C THR A 328 19.68 -36.40 7.96
N ASP A 329 20.36 -36.86 6.91
CA ASP A 329 20.70 -38.25 6.68
C ASP A 329 21.53 -38.77 7.84
N ALA A 330 20.84 -39.26 8.88
CA ALA A 330 21.44 -39.96 10.01
C ALA A 330 22.07 -41.30 9.61
N SER A 331 22.08 -41.65 8.32
CA SER A 331 22.71 -42.85 7.77
C SER A 331 24.18 -42.65 7.36
N ALA A 332 24.69 -41.41 7.37
CA ALA A 332 26.06 -41.10 6.94
C ALA A 332 27.07 -40.90 8.09
N ALA A 333 26.63 -40.91 9.36
CA ALA A 333 27.54 -40.98 10.50
C ALA A 333 27.98 -42.44 10.68
N GLY A 334 29.13 -42.76 10.10
CA GLY A 334 29.77 -44.07 10.19
C GLY A 334 29.81 -44.60 11.62
N SER A 335 29.44 -45.87 11.73
CA SER A 335 29.28 -46.66 12.94
C SER A 335 30.59 -47.04 13.63
N ASP A 336 31.60 -46.17 13.70
CA ASP A 336 32.95 -46.59 14.13
C ASP A 336 33.64 -45.72 15.20
N ASP A 337 32.99 -44.71 15.77
CA ASP A 337 33.59 -43.89 16.85
C ASP A 337 32.58 -43.45 17.93
N LEU A 338 31.85 -44.41 18.52
CA LEU A 338 31.08 -44.21 19.76
C LEU A 338 31.35 -45.34 20.76
N MET A 339 32.55 -45.35 21.32
CA MET A 339 32.76 -45.84 22.68
C MET A 339 33.10 -44.62 23.54
N GLU A 340 32.39 -44.49 24.66
CA GLU A 340 32.46 -43.39 25.66
C GLU A 340 31.49 -42.22 25.46
N ALA A 341 30.19 -42.48 25.65
CA ALA A 341 29.27 -41.48 26.21
C ALA A 341 28.12 -42.15 26.99
N ASP A 342 28.26 -42.07 28.32
CA ASP A 342 27.25 -42.06 29.39
C ASP A 342 25.84 -42.62 29.12
N GLU A 343 25.54 -43.75 29.78
CA GLU A 343 24.20 -44.31 29.95
C GLU A 343 23.35 -43.37 30.83
N GLY A 344 22.60 -42.46 30.22
CA GLY A 344 21.70 -41.60 31.00
C GLY A 344 20.77 -40.65 30.25
N THR A 345 20.95 -40.47 28.94
CA THR A 345 20.06 -39.61 28.16
C THR A 345 19.52 -40.42 27.00
N ASP A 346 18.25 -40.80 27.08
CA ASP A 346 17.53 -41.42 25.97
C ASP A 346 17.83 -40.67 24.67
N ALA A 347 18.30 -41.38 23.64
CA ALA A 347 18.65 -40.79 22.35
C ALA A 347 17.47 -40.05 21.69
N ASN A 348 16.24 -40.30 22.14
CA ASN A 348 15.05 -39.55 21.77
C ASN A 348 15.00 -38.14 22.39
N THR A 349 15.54 -37.94 23.59
CA THR A 349 15.51 -36.64 24.29
C THR A 349 16.53 -35.67 23.74
N ALA A 350 17.66 -36.16 23.21
CA ALA A 350 18.67 -35.33 22.56
C ALA A 350 18.23 -34.83 21.16
N ARG A 351 17.36 -35.59 20.47
CA ARG A 351 16.76 -35.21 19.16
C ARG A 351 15.71 -34.11 19.24
N LEU A 352 15.14 -33.83 20.42
CA LEU A 352 14.04 -32.86 20.61
C LEU A 352 14.52 -31.47 21.07
N THR A 353 15.80 -31.15 20.90
CA THR A 353 16.37 -29.90 21.43
C THR A 353 16.23 -28.70 20.49
N ALA A 354 15.92 -28.92 19.21
CA ALA A 354 15.55 -27.84 18.30
C ALA A 354 14.01 -27.62 18.33
N PRO A 355 13.52 -26.38 18.44
CA PRO A 355 12.09 -26.07 18.39
C PRO A 355 11.39 -26.65 17.15
N GLU A 356 12.10 -26.71 16.03
CA GLU A 356 11.62 -27.23 14.74
C GLU A 356 11.35 -28.74 14.79
N ASP A 357 12.15 -29.51 15.54
CA ASP A 357 11.97 -30.96 15.69
C ASP A 357 10.77 -31.31 16.59
N MET A 358 10.45 -30.44 17.56
CA MET A 358 9.28 -30.56 18.43
C MET A 358 7.97 -30.33 17.66
N ASP A 359 7.92 -29.32 16.79
CA ASP A 359 6.73 -29.03 16.00
C ASP A 359 6.45 -30.12 14.95
N VAL A 360 7.50 -30.71 14.36
CA VAL A 360 7.36 -31.85 13.44
C VAL A 360 6.81 -33.07 14.17
N PHE A 361 7.36 -33.39 15.35
CA PHE A 361 6.86 -34.49 16.18
C PHE A 361 5.40 -34.28 16.58
N GLU A 362 5.05 -33.06 17.00
CA GLU A 362 3.70 -32.73 17.40
C GLU A 362 2.72 -32.76 16.22
N ALA A 363 3.11 -32.29 15.03
CA ALA A 363 2.28 -32.37 13.84
C ALA A 363 1.96 -33.82 13.44
N GLU A 364 2.94 -34.71 13.54
CA GLU A 364 2.74 -36.15 13.30
C GLU A 364 1.84 -36.79 14.36
N ALA A 365 1.99 -36.41 15.64
CA ALA A 365 1.09 -36.85 16.70
C ALA A 365 -0.37 -36.38 16.45
N TRP A 366 -0.55 -35.14 15.97
CA TRP A 366 -1.88 -34.65 15.60
C TRP A 366 -2.46 -35.39 14.40
N ARG A 367 -1.64 -35.76 13.40
CA ARG A 367 -2.09 -36.60 12.28
C ARG A 367 -2.67 -37.92 12.78
N GLN A 368 -1.91 -38.65 13.59
CA GLN A 368 -2.36 -39.93 14.16
C GLN A 368 -3.64 -39.77 14.99
N TYR A 369 -3.73 -38.70 15.77
CA TYR A 369 -4.93 -38.38 16.55
C TYR A 369 -6.16 -38.20 15.64
N PHE A 370 -6.08 -37.37 14.60
CA PHE A 370 -7.22 -37.09 13.73
C PHE A 370 -7.57 -38.24 12.79
N GLU A 371 -6.60 -39.07 12.40
CA GLU A 371 -6.86 -40.34 11.70
C GLU A 371 -7.67 -41.31 12.57
N CYS A 372 -7.31 -41.43 13.86
CA CYS A 372 -8.07 -42.24 14.81
C CYS A 372 -9.48 -41.67 15.03
N GLN A 373 -9.61 -40.35 15.15
CA GLN A 373 -10.90 -39.69 15.27
C GLN A 373 -11.78 -39.95 14.04
N ALA A 374 -11.24 -39.83 12.83
CA ALA A 374 -11.95 -40.11 11.58
C ALA A 374 -12.44 -41.56 11.51
N ALA A 375 -11.59 -42.53 11.89
CA ALA A 375 -11.97 -43.94 11.94
C ALA A 375 -13.09 -44.21 12.96
N LEU A 376 -13.08 -43.52 14.11
CA LEU A 376 -14.14 -43.61 15.11
C LEU A 376 -15.46 -42.99 14.60
N GLU A 377 -15.40 -41.86 13.91
CA GLU A 377 -16.55 -41.21 13.26
C GLU A 377 -17.19 -42.14 12.21
N GLU A 378 -16.38 -42.78 11.36
CA GLU A 378 -16.85 -43.75 10.36
C GLU A 378 -17.50 -44.98 11.03
N LEU A 379 -16.88 -45.52 12.09
CA LEU A 379 -17.42 -46.65 12.83
C LEU A 379 -18.78 -46.29 13.45
N ALA A 380 -18.90 -45.11 14.06
CA ALA A 380 -20.14 -44.62 14.64
C ALA A 380 -21.25 -44.50 13.58
N GLU A 381 -20.94 -43.98 12.39
CA GLU A 381 -21.89 -43.94 11.28
C GLU A 381 -22.35 -45.34 10.84
N VAL A 382 -21.43 -46.30 10.73
CA VAL A 382 -21.75 -47.68 10.34
C VAL A 382 -22.64 -48.34 11.39
N MET A 383 -22.37 -48.12 12.67
CA MET A 383 -23.20 -48.65 13.76
C MET A 383 -24.60 -48.02 13.77
N ALA A 384 -24.70 -46.70 13.57
CA ALA A 384 -25.97 -46.00 13.46
C ALA A 384 -26.82 -46.51 12.27
N LYS A 385 -26.18 -46.77 11.12
CA LYS A 385 -26.83 -47.36 9.93
C LYS A 385 -27.30 -48.81 10.16
N ARG A 386 -26.69 -49.55 11.08
CA ARG A 386 -27.07 -50.93 11.44
C ARG A 386 -28.22 -51.03 12.45
N GLY A 387 -28.63 -49.91 13.05
CA GLY A 387 -29.78 -49.86 13.95
C GLY A 387 -29.53 -50.49 15.33
N ASP A 388 -28.27 -50.62 15.74
CA ASP A 388 -27.90 -51.08 17.09
C ASP A 388 -27.92 -49.89 18.07
N PRO A 389 -28.82 -49.84 19.07
CA PRO A 389 -28.86 -48.76 20.03
C PRO A 389 -27.90 -49.07 21.17
N THR A 390 -26.64 -48.71 20.98
CA THR A 390 -25.71 -48.60 22.11
C THR A 390 -25.19 -47.18 22.18
N GLU A 391 -25.19 -46.62 23.39
CA GLU A 391 -24.72 -45.27 23.71
C GLU A 391 -23.41 -44.97 22.96
N PRO A 392 -23.24 -43.74 22.43
CA PRO A 392 -22.00 -43.37 21.76
C PRO A 392 -20.83 -43.64 22.71
N PRO A 393 -19.72 -44.21 22.21
CA PRO A 393 -18.54 -44.43 23.03
C PRO A 393 -18.14 -43.08 23.64
N SER A 394 -18.12 -43.04 24.96
CA SER A 394 -17.75 -41.85 25.72
C SER A 394 -16.38 -41.36 25.22
N PRO A 395 -16.19 -40.04 24.99
CA PRO A 395 -14.91 -39.54 24.54
C PRO A 395 -13.82 -39.95 25.53
N MET A 396 -12.71 -40.43 24.98
CA MET A 396 -11.57 -41.09 25.66
C MET A 396 -10.87 -40.22 26.74
N TRP A 397 -11.39 -39.02 27.01
CA TRP A 397 -10.88 -38.04 27.98
C TRP A 397 -11.64 -38.05 29.32
N ALA A 398 -12.55 -39.00 29.52
CA ALA A 398 -13.40 -39.07 30.71
C ALA A 398 -12.81 -39.88 31.89
N GLU A 399 -11.52 -40.24 31.88
CA GLU A 399 -10.81 -40.80 33.03
C GLU A 399 -9.50 -40.08 33.33
#